data_AF-A0A164STX4-F1
#
_entry.id   AF-A0A164STX4-F1
#
_cell.length_a   1.000
_cell.length_b   1.000
_cell.length_c   1.000
_cell.angle_alpha   90.00
_cell.angle_beta   90.00
_cell.angle_gamma   90.00
#
_symmetry.space_group_name_H-M   'P 1'
#
loop_
_entity.id
_entity.type
_entity.pdbx_description
1 polymer ?
#
loop_
_entity_poly.entity_id
_entity_poly.type
_entity_poly.pdbx_seq_one_letter_code
_entity_poly.pdbx_strand_id
1 'polypeptide(L)'
;MQAQHGRQGRTRTPSLGGTSSIYSYASTTRTMSRSMKSLRVAWYKKPILQDAFFTDIQTGAMITAIFSMVISLFTIATAVLDIYCLGMTKPGVTHYGYYIMSFQFVYVGNGNVRNTLIVFALFSAIAAIALFVTSCILLKALRKEIEKDMVPWLFASGIFFVWRTIAIIFASIVNDMIFGYHISMCLFWVAFILLGALGWVIVYSLYLELSDLTKLEDLAHLRMGTMSSLNMTQSIAGSRPTTPHSTVSTAQVV
;
A
#
# COMPACT_ATOMS: atom_id res chain seq x y z
N MET A 1 -90.34 12.56 -42.22
CA MET A 1 -90.35 11.24 -41.56
C MET A 1 -89.32 10.35 -42.24
N GLN A 2 -88.37 9.86 -41.43
CA GLN A 2 -87.51 8.66 -41.54
C GLN A 2 -87.00 8.10 -42.90
N ALA A 3 -85.67 7.84 -42.87
CA ALA A 3 -84.95 6.61 -43.26
C ALA A 3 -84.17 6.54 -44.62
N GLN A 4 -82.84 6.52 -44.43
CA GLN A 4 -81.76 5.74 -45.06
C GLN A 4 -81.76 5.39 -46.57
N HIS A 5 -80.68 5.76 -47.28
CA HIS A 5 -79.67 4.82 -47.84
C HIS A 5 -78.56 5.55 -48.63
N GLY A 6 -77.34 5.02 -48.63
CA GLY A 6 -76.46 5.08 -49.83
C GLY A 6 -75.09 5.78 -49.75
N ARG A 7 -74.06 4.98 -49.42
CA ARG A 7 -72.70 4.91 -49.98
C ARG A 7 -71.86 6.15 -50.37
N GLN A 8 -70.64 6.12 -49.80
CA GLN A 8 -69.31 6.38 -50.39
C GLN A 8 -68.94 7.81 -50.84
N GLY A 9 -67.89 8.35 -50.19
CA GLY A 9 -67.08 9.40 -50.80
C GLY A 9 -66.12 10.11 -49.84
N ARG A 10 -64.81 9.81 -50.01
CA ARG A 10 -63.67 10.74 -49.91
C ARG A 10 -63.13 11.19 -48.52
N THR A 11 -61.94 10.63 -48.22
CA THR A 11 -60.76 11.24 -47.56
C THR A 11 -60.95 11.97 -46.24
N ARG A 12 -60.75 11.23 -45.14
CA ARG A 12 -60.25 11.80 -43.88
C ARG A 12 -58.73 11.96 -43.97
N THR A 13 -58.23 13.19 -43.92
CA THR A 13 -56.92 13.47 -43.31
C THR A 13 -57.04 13.22 -41.81
N PRO A 14 -56.16 12.39 -41.21
CA PRO A 14 -55.31 12.95 -40.16
C PRO A 14 -53.94 12.24 -40.06
N SER A 15 -52.88 12.98 -39.79
CA SER A 15 -51.81 12.55 -38.87
C SER A 15 -50.80 13.67 -38.64
N LEU A 16 -51.11 14.52 -37.65
CA LEU A 16 -50.09 14.86 -36.66
C LEU A 16 -49.86 13.60 -35.81
N GLY A 17 -48.61 13.16 -35.65
CA GLY A 17 -48.29 12.08 -34.71
C GLY A 17 -46.97 11.42 -35.05
N GLY A 18 -45.96 11.69 -34.21
CA GLY A 18 -44.55 11.35 -34.42
C GLY A 18 -44.23 9.92 -34.86
N THR A 19 -43.10 9.79 -35.53
CA THR A 19 -42.15 8.70 -35.30
C THR A 19 -40.77 9.14 -35.81
N SER A 20 -39.87 9.25 -34.85
CA SER A 20 -38.43 9.30 -35.03
C SER A 20 -37.95 8.20 -35.97
N SER A 21 -37.21 8.56 -37.02
CA SER A 21 -36.30 7.62 -37.67
C SER A 21 -34.94 8.30 -37.85
N ILE A 22 -34.24 8.44 -36.71
CA ILE A 22 -32.79 8.58 -36.72
C ILE A 22 -32.25 7.23 -37.16
N TYR A 23 -32.06 7.05 -38.47
CA TYR A 23 -31.23 5.99 -39.00
C TYR A 23 -29.76 6.35 -38.74
N SER A 24 -29.36 6.29 -37.47
CA SER A 24 -27.97 6.12 -37.10
C SER A 24 -27.61 4.68 -37.43
N TYR A 25 -26.99 4.47 -38.59
CA TYR A 25 -26.19 3.28 -38.83
C TYR A 25 -25.04 3.31 -37.83
N ALA A 26 -25.29 2.77 -36.64
CA ALA A 26 -24.26 2.41 -35.69
C ALA A 26 -23.37 1.41 -36.43
N SER A 27 -22.26 1.89 -36.96
CA SER A 27 -21.18 1.05 -37.39
C SER A 27 -20.74 0.32 -36.13
N THR A 28 -21.21 -0.92 -35.99
CA THR A 28 -20.76 -1.88 -34.98
C THR A 28 -19.31 -2.19 -35.28
N THR A 29 -18.43 -1.23 -35.00
CA THR A 29 -17.04 -1.52 -34.70
C THR A 29 -17.13 -2.41 -33.48
N ARG A 30 -16.99 -3.71 -33.70
CA ARG A 30 -16.79 -4.71 -32.66
C ARG A 30 -15.50 -4.31 -31.96
N THR A 31 -15.57 -3.34 -31.07
CA THR A 31 -14.60 -3.16 -30.01
C THR A 31 -14.77 -4.43 -29.21
N MET A 32 -13.93 -5.41 -29.52
CA MET A 32 -13.69 -6.55 -28.65
C MET A 32 -13.48 -5.92 -27.28
N SER A 33 -14.52 -5.96 -26.45
CA SER A 33 -14.35 -5.94 -25.01
C SER A 33 -13.49 -7.16 -24.76
N ARG A 34 -12.17 -6.98 -24.86
CA ARG A 34 -11.22 -7.87 -24.24
C ARG A 34 -11.55 -7.69 -22.77
N SER A 35 -12.51 -8.51 -22.35
CA SER A 35 -12.80 -8.82 -20.97
C SER A 35 -11.46 -8.79 -20.27
N MET A 36 -11.36 -7.95 -19.26
CA MET A 36 -10.28 -7.98 -18.29
C MET A 36 -10.37 -9.35 -17.65
N LYS A 37 -9.91 -10.40 -18.36
CA LYS A 37 -9.50 -11.65 -17.77
C LYS A 37 -8.54 -11.18 -16.70
N SER A 38 -9.05 -11.21 -15.47
CA SER A 38 -8.35 -11.00 -14.21
C SER A 38 -6.87 -11.16 -14.50
N LEU A 39 -6.14 -10.05 -14.59
CA LEU A 39 -4.69 -10.11 -14.67
C LEU A 39 -4.32 -10.98 -13.48
N ARG A 40 -3.80 -12.17 -13.76
CA ARG A 40 -3.63 -13.22 -12.76
C ARG A 40 -2.63 -12.67 -11.75
N VAL A 41 -3.13 -12.03 -10.69
CA VAL A 41 -2.31 -11.32 -9.72
C VAL A 41 -1.46 -12.39 -9.06
N ALA A 42 -0.14 -12.26 -9.24
CA ALA A 42 0.80 -13.20 -8.66
C ALA A 42 0.55 -13.29 -7.15
N TRP A 43 0.69 -14.48 -6.57
CA TRP A 43 0.25 -14.76 -5.20
C TRP A 43 0.85 -13.79 -4.15
N TYR A 44 2.06 -13.28 -4.38
CA TYR A 44 2.75 -12.32 -3.52
C TYR A 44 2.25 -10.87 -3.64
N LYS A 45 1.41 -10.57 -4.64
CA LYS A 45 0.81 -9.24 -4.89
C LYS A 45 -0.64 -9.13 -4.39
N LYS A 46 -1.20 -10.18 -3.81
CA LYS A 46 -2.54 -10.13 -3.21
C LYS A 46 -2.43 -9.58 -1.79
N PRO A 47 -3.29 -8.62 -1.39
CA PRO A 47 -3.34 -8.17 0.01
C PRO A 47 -3.69 -9.37 0.88
N ILE A 48 -2.91 -9.59 1.94
CA ILE A 48 -3.02 -10.79 2.80
C ILE A 48 -4.19 -10.62 3.79
N LEU A 49 -4.50 -9.38 4.16
CA LEU A 49 -5.64 -8.99 4.98
C LEU A 49 -6.48 -8.00 4.17
N GLN A 50 -7.66 -8.43 3.70
CA GLN A 50 -8.64 -7.55 3.04
C GLN A 50 -9.67 -6.98 4.01
N ASP A 51 -9.97 -7.73 5.08
CA ASP A 51 -10.83 -7.30 6.17
C ASP A 51 -10.18 -7.71 7.49
N ALA A 52 -9.78 -6.73 8.30
CA ALA A 52 -9.23 -6.97 9.62
C ALA A 52 -10.39 -7.11 10.62
N PHE A 53 -10.45 -8.24 11.32
CA PHE A 53 -11.51 -8.61 12.28
C PHE A 53 -11.67 -7.64 13.48
N PHE A 54 -10.78 -6.65 13.66
CA PHE A 54 -10.75 -5.82 14.87
C PHE A 54 -10.38 -4.34 14.67
N THR A 55 -9.84 -3.91 13.52
CA THR A 55 -9.41 -2.52 13.28
C THR A 55 -9.22 -2.25 11.81
N ASP A 56 -9.63 -1.08 11.32
CA ASP A 56 -9.39 -0.64 9.93
C ASP A 56 -7.90 -0.70 9.58
N ILE A 57 -7.57 -1.11 8.34
CA ILE A 57 -6.21 -1.41 7.89
C ILE A 57 -5.28 -0.20 8.02
N GLN A 58 -5.82 1.00 7.78
CA GLN A 58 -5.11 2.26 7.91
C GLN A 58 -4.82 2.60 9.39
N THR A 59 -5.78 2.35 10.29
CA THR A 59 -5.58 2.53 11.73
C THR A 59 -4.54 1.54 12.27
N GLY A 60 -4.59 0.28 11.83
CA GLY A 60 -3.61 -0.75 12.19
C GLY A 60 -2.19 -0.39 11.72
N ALA A 61 -2.06 0.17 10.51
CA ALA A 61 -0.79 0.62 9.99
C ALA A 61 -0.24 1.85 10.74
N MET A 62 -1.10 2.78 11.18
CA MET A 62 -0.70 3.92 12.03
C MET A 62 -0.20 3.45 13.40
N ILE A 63 -0.90 2.50 14.04
CA ILE A 63 -0.47 1.89 15.31
C ILE A 63 0.87 1.18 15.13
N THR A 64 1.05 0.46 14.02
CA THR A 64 2.31 -0.22 13.70
C THR A 64 3.47 0.76 13.57
N ALA A 65 3.25 1.91 12.92
CA ALA A 65 4.28 2.95 12.80
C ALA A 65 4.69 3.48 14.18
N ILE A 66 3.74 3.78 15.06
CA ILE A 66 4.02 4.20 16.45
C ILE A 66 4.72 3.10 17.24
N PHE A 67 4.25 1.85 17.13
CA PHE A 67 4.87 0.70 17.77
C PHE A 67 6.34 0.55 17.37
N SER A 68 6.65 0.65 16.08
CA SER A 68 8.03 0.56 15.59
C SER A 68 8.92 1.70 16.11
N MET A 69 8.37 2.91 16.31
CA MET A 69 9.09 4.00 16.98
C MET A 69 9.40 3.64 18.44
N VAL A 70 8.41 3.14 19.19
CA VAL A 70 8.60 2.73 20.59
C VAL A 70 9.64 1.61 20.70
N ILE A 71 9.57 0.59 19.83
CA ILE A 71 10.52 -0.51 19.79
C ILE A 71 11.93 -0.03 19.48
N SER A 72 12.09 0.90 18.53
CA SER A 72 13.42 1.44 18.22
C SER A 72 14.03 2.21 19.39
N LEU A 73 13.26 3.03 20.09
CA LEU A 73 13.72 3.74 21.30
C LEU A 73 14.06 2.76 22.43
N PHE A 74 13.22 1.74 22.63
CA PHE A 74 13.47 0.68 23.60
C PHE A 74 14.77 -0.07 23.26
N THR A 75 15.02 -0.37 21.98
CA THR A 75 16.25 -1.04 21.54
C THR A 75 17.49 -0.19 21.81
N ILE A 76 17.43 1.11 21.52
CA ILE A 76 18.52 2.05 21.82
C ILE A 76 18.78 2.11 23.32
N ALA A 77 17.73 2.20 24.14
CA ALA A 77 17.86 2.20 25.60
C ALA A 77 18.50 0.90 26.13
N THR A 78 18.10 -0.26 25.60
CA THR A 78 18.71 -1.55 25.98
C THR A 78 20.17 -1.66 25.52
N ALA A 79 20.52 -1.11 24.36
CA ALA A 79 21.91 -1.11 23.90
C ALA A 79 22.81 -0.19 24.76
N VAL A 80 22.28 0.96 25.22
CA VAL A 80 22.99 1.82 26.18
C VAL A 80 23.20 1.09 27.50
N LEU A 81 22.18 0.36 27.98
CA LEU A 81 22.30 -0.47 29.17
C LEU A 81 23.37 -1.56 29.00
N ASP A 82 23.42 -2.23 27.84
CA ASP A 82 24.42 -3.26 27.56
C ASP A 82 25.85 -2.70 27.57
N ILE A 83 26.07 -1.52 26.99
CA ILE A 83 27.37 -0.82 27.02
C ILE A 83 27.73 -0.40 28.46
N TYR A 84 26.77 0.10 29.23
CA TYR A 84 26.97 0.44 30.64
C TYR A 84 27.40 -0.79 31.44
N CYS A 85 26.77 -1.95 31.21
CA CYS A 85 27.14 -3.20 31.86
C CYS A 85 28.59 -3.62 31.53
N LEU A 86 29.04 -3.44 30.28
CA LEU A 86 30.45 -3.66 29.93
C LEU A 86 31.38 -2.73 30.72
N GLY A 87 31.01 -1.47 30.90
CA GLY A 87 31.77 -0.52 31.72
C GLY A 87 31.91 -0.95 33.17
N MET A 88 30.85 -1.52 33.74
CA MET A 88 30.83 -2.03 35.11
C MET A 88 31.67 -3.30 35.29
N THR A 89 31.94 -4.07 34.23
CA THR A 89 32.74 -5.31 34.30
C THR A 89 34.26 -5.08 34.34
N LYS A 90 34.72 -3.83 34.34
CA LYS A 90 36.14 -3.49 34.43
C LYS A 90 36.70 -3.79 35.83
N PRO A 91 37.93 -4.31 35.93
CA PRO A 91 38.56 -4.59 37.22
C PRO A 91 38.70 -3.30 38.04
N GLY A 92 38.29 -3.35 39.32
CA GLY A 92 38.35 -2.21 40.25
C GLY A 92 37.03 -1.47 40.48
N VAL A 93 35.94 -1.88 39.83
CA VAL A 93 34.60 -1.30 40.06
C VAL A 93 33.87 -2.08 41.16
N THR A 94 33.35 -1.39 42.18
CA THR A 94 32.55 -2.00 43.24
C THR A 94 31.13 -2.27 42.74
N HIS A 95 30.71 -3.54 42.77
CA HIS A 95 29.37 -3.94 42.34
C HIS A 95 28.39 -3.91 43.51
N TYR A 96 27.28 -3.18 43.37
CA TYR A 96 26.12 -3.36 44.25
C TYR A 96 25.27 -4.50 43.67
N GLY A 97 25.24 -5.63 44.37
CA GLY A 97 24.50 -6.83 43.97
C GLY A 97 23.00 -6.61 44.05
N TYR A 98 22.39 -6.11 42.98
CA TYR A 98 20.93 -6.09 42.84
C TYR A 98 20.46 -7.42 42.24
N TYR A 99 19.66 -8.17 42.98
CA TYR A 99 19.03 -9.42 42.51
C TYR A 99 18.06 -9.21 41.33
N ILE A 100 17.57 -7.97 41.13
CA ILE A 100 16.63 -7.62 40.04
C ILE A 100 17.37 -7.37 38.71
N MET A 101 18.58 -6.80 38.77
CA MET A 101 19.46 -6.53 37.62
C MET A 101 20.87 -6.97 38.02
N SER A 102 21.14 -8.27 37.97
CA SER A 102 22.44 -8.81 38.36
C SER A 102 23.48 -8.52 37.28
N PHE A 103 24.14 -7.37 37.40
CA PHE A 103 25.25 -6.91 36.55
C PHE A 103 26.46 -7.86 36.55
N GLN A 104 26.53 -8.74 37.54
CA GLN A 104 27.70 -9.55 37.86
C GLN A 104 27.71 -10.91 37.17
N PHE A 105 26.66 -11.32 36.46
CA PHE A 105 26.60 -12.68 35.89
C PHE A 105 26.37 -12.76 34.37
N VAL A 106 25.88 -11.71 33.72
CA VAL A 106 25.75 -11.66 32.24
C VAL A 106 27.13 -11.70 31.56
N TYR A 107 28.17 -11.25 32.27
CA TYR A 107 29.44 -10.88 31.67
C TYR A 107 30.68 -11.48 32.37
N VAL A 108 30.49 -12.40 33.32
CA VAL A 108 31.56 -13.07 34.09
C VAL A 108 31.97 -14.43 33.50
N GLY A 109 31.57 -14.70 32.27
CA GLY A 109 32.07 -15.84 31.48
C GLY A 109 33.29 -15.49 30.62
N ASN A 110 33.31 -16.02 29.39
CA ASN A 110 34.36 -15.82 28.40
C ASN A 110 34.29 -14.40 27.77
N GLY A 111 35.43 -13.70 27.72
CA GLY A 111 35.53 -12.36 27.12
C GLY A 111 35.12 -12.28 25.65
N ASN A 112 35.34 -13.34 24.86
CA ASN A 112 34.94 -13.38 23.45
C ASN A 112 33.42 -13.40 23.29
N VAL A 113 32.74 -14.11 24.18
CA VAL A 113 31.28 -14.22 24.19
C VAL A 113 30.67 -12.87 24.55
N ARG A 114 31.20 -12.22 25.60
CA ARG A 114 30.81 -10.84 25.97
C ARG A 114 30.97 -9.85 24.83
N ASN A 115 32.13 -9.83 24.17
CA ASN A 115 32.39 -8.91 23.07
C ASN A 115 31.40 -9.15 21.91
N THR A 116 31.05 -10.41 21.66
CA THR A 116 30.06 -10.78 20.64
C THR A 116 28.66 -10.25 20.99
N LEU A 117 28.21 -10.38 22.25
CA LEU A 117 26.91 -9.81 22.69
C LEU A 117 26.86 -8.29 22.49
N ILE A 118 27.94 -7.60 22.80
CA ILE A 118 28.03 -6.14 22.61
C ILE A 118 28.00 -5.76 21.13
N VAL A 119 28.66 -6.53 20.26
CA VAL A 119 28.56 -6.34 18.81
C VAL A 119 27.12 -6.52 18.33
N PHE A 120 26.40 -7.54 18.82
CA PHE A 120 24.97 -7.71 18.53
C PHE A 120 24.13 -6.53 19.01
N ALA A 121 24.40 -5.99 20.20
CA ALA A 121 23.72 -4.82 20.73
C ALA A 121 23.99 -3.56 19.89
N LEU A 122 25.24 -3.34 19.45
CA LEU A 122 25.63 -2.21 18.60
C LEU A 122 24.94 -2.27 17.23
N PHE A 123 24.96 -3.42 16.54
CA PHE A 123 24.25 -3.58 15.27
C PHE A 123 22.74 -3.39 15.45
N SER A 124 22.16 -3.89 16.54
CA SER A 124 20.75 -3.69 16.85
C SER A 124 20.41 -2.20 17.10
N ALA A 125 21.31 -1.44 17.74
CA ALA A 125 21.15 -0.01 17.94
C ALA A 125 21.19 0.78 16.62
N ILE A 126 22.13 0.46 15.73
CA ILE A 126 22.22 1.09 14.40
C ILE A 126 20.96 0.79 13.58
N ALA A 127 20.53 -0.48 13.57
CA ALA A 127 19.31 -0.90 12.89
C ALA A 127 18.07 -0.24 13.51
N ALA A 128 18.04 -0.02 14.82
CA ALA A 128 16.97 0.71 15.51
C ALA A 128 16.92 2.19 15.10
N ILE A 129 18.06 2.87 14.94
CA ILE A 129 18.09 4.25 14.44
C ILE A 129 17.51 4.32 13.03
N ALA A 130 17.92 3.40 12.15
CA ALA A 130 17.36 3.32 10.80
C ALA A 130 15.84 3.04 10.81
N LEU A 131 15.40 2.14 11.69
CA LEU A 131 13.98 1.86 11.89
C LEU A 131 13.23 3.11 12.36
N PHE A 132 13.75 3.85 13.34
CA PHE A 132 13.13 5.07 13.86
C PHE A 132 12.95 6.14 12.76
N VAL A 133 13.99 6.37 11.95
CA VAL A 133 13.95 7.33 10.84
C VAL A 133 12.91 6.90 9.81
N THR A 134 12.93 5.64 9.41
CA THR A 134 11.96 5.11 8.44
C THR A 134 10.54 5.09 9.00
N SER A 135 10.34 4.92 10.30
CA SER A 135 9.02 5.02 10.95
C SER A 135 8.46 6.45 10.92
N CYS A 136 9.31 7.47 11.06
CA CYS A 136 8.91 8.86 10.86
C CYS A 136 8.46 9.12 9.41
N ILE A 137 9.18 8.55 8.44
CA ILE A 137 8.79 8.62 7.01
C ILE A 137 7.47 7.89 6.79
N LEU A 138 7.32 6.69 7.36
CA LEU A 138 6.10 5.90 7.28
C LEU A 138 4.88 6.68 7.80
N LEU A 139 4.97 7.32 8.97
CA LEU A 139 3.86 8.15 9.50
C LEU A 139 3.45 9.28 8.54
N LYS A 140 4.42 9.90 7.86
CA LYS A 140 4.12 10.92 6.84
C LYS A 140 3.50 10.30 5.59
N ALA A 141 3.97 9.13 5.19
CA ALA A 141 3.47 8.38 4.04
C ALA A 141 2.01 7.96 4.26
N LEU A 142 1.66 7.42 5.43
CA LEU A 142 0.28 7.04 5.75
C LEU A 142 -0.67 8.24 5.79
N ARG A 143 -0.22 9.39 6.31
CA ARG A 143 -1.07 10.59 6.34
C ARG A 143 -1.36 11.15 4.94
N LYS A 144 -0.44 10.98 4.01
CA LYS A 144 -0.55 11.49 2.63
C LYS A 144 -0.95 10.42 1.63
N GLU A 145 -1.12 9.18 2.09
CA GLU A 145 -1.42 8.01 1.26
C GLU A 145 -0.43 7.83 0.09
N ILE A 146 0.86 8.07 0.36
CA ILE A 146 1.94 7.96 -0.64
C ILE A 146 2.60 6.58 -0.54
N GLU A 147 2.30 5.70 -1.49
CA GLU A 147 2.82 4.33 -1.52
C GLU A 147 4.36 4.22 -1.54
N LYS A 148 5.04 5.04 -2.35
CA LYS A 148 6.49 4.94 -2.56
C LYS A 148 7.31 5.19 -1.29
N ASP A 149 6.77 6.01 -0.38
CA ASP A 149 7.45 6.41 0.84
C ASP A 149 7.28 5.35 1.96
N MET A 150 6.41 4.35 1.75
CA MET A 150 6.24 3.21 2.67
C MET A 150 7.35 2.17 2.50
N VAL A 151 7.89 2.02 1.27
CA VAL A 151 8.88 1.00 0.90
C VAL A 151 10.13 0.97 1.78
N PRO A 152 10.77 2.11 2.13
CA PRO A 152 11.97 2.11 2.98
C PRO A 152 11.71 1.48 4.35
N TRP A 153 10.54 1.72 4.93
CA TRP A 153 10.17 1.14 6.23
C TRP A 153 9.97 -0.37 6.13
N LEU A 154 9.35 -0.87 5.05
CA LEU A 154 9.15 -2.30 4.84
C LEU A 154 10.48 -3.08 4.84
N PHE A 155 11.49 -2.56 4.16
CA PHE A 155 12.82 -3.17 4.16
C PHE A 155 13.52 -3.04 5.51
N ALA A 156 13.52 -1.83 6.11
CA ALA A 156 14.17 -1.59 7.38
C ALA A 156 13.57 -2.44 8.51
N SER A 157 12.25 -2.47 8.62
CA SER A 157 11.50 -3.28 9.59
C SER A 157 11.72 -4.77 9.39
N GLY A 158 11.65 -5.26 8.15
CA GLY A 158 11.90 -6.67 7.85
C GLY A 158 13.31 -7.12 8.25
N ILE A 159 14.35 -6.38 7.83
CA ILE A 159 15.74 -6.66 8.19
C ILE A 159 15.94 -6.58 9.70
N PHE A 160 15.36 -5.57 10.36
CA PHE A 160 15.47 -5.37 11.80
C PHE A 160 14.91 -6.56 12.59
N PHE A 161 13.69 -7.00 12.30
CA PHE A 161 13.08 -8.11 13.03
C PHE A 161 13.74 -9.47 12.74
N VAL A 162 14.24 -9.69 11.51
CA VAL A 162 15.03 -10.89 11.19
C VAL A 162 16.34 -10.90 11.98
N TRP A 163 17.11 -9.80 11.93
CA TRP A 163 18.33 -9.66 12.71
C TRP A 163 18.07 -9.85 14.21
N ARG A 164 17.00 -9.24 14.72
CA ARG A 164 16.63 -9.32 16.13
C ARG A 164 16.28 -10.74 16.57
N THR A 165 15.67 -11.52 15.68
CA THR A 165 15.37 -12.94 15.90
C THR A 165 16.65 -13.78 16.04
N ILE A 166 17.67 -13.49 15.23
CA ILE A 166 18.98 -14.16 15.36
C ILE A 166 19.65 -13.75 16.68
N ALA A 167 19.63 -12.46 17.00
CA ALA A 167 20.25 -11.93 18.22
C ALA A 167 19.61 -12.49 19.50
N ILE A 168 18.28 -12.65 19.55
CA ILE A 168 17.62 -13.23 20.73
C ILE A 168 17.92 -14.72 20.89
N ILE A 169 18.00 -15.49 19.80
CA ILE A 169 18.37 -16.91 19.86
C ILE A 169 19.76 -17.04 20.48
N PHE A 170 20.74 -16.28 19.97
CA PHE A 170 22.08 -16.28 20.51
C PHE A 170 22.12 -15.83 21.99
N ALA A 171 21.44 -14.74 22.32
CA ALA A 171 21.37 -14.24 23.69
C ALA A 171 20.70 -15.23 24.65
N SER A 172 19.72 -16.01 24.20
CA SER A 172 19.03 -17.02 25.02
C SER A 172 19.89 -18.25 25.33
N ILE A 173 20.84 -18.59 24.44
CA ILE A 173 21.78 -19.70 24.64
C ILE A 173 22.91 -19.28 25.58
N VAL A 174 23.39 -18.05 25.43
CA VAL A 174 24.56 -17.55 26.15
C VAL A 174 24.24 -17.05 27.55
N ASN A 175 23.08 -16.39 27.71
CA ASN A 175 22.69 -15.85 29.01
C ASN A 175 22.08 -16.94 29.89
N ASP A 176 22.37 -16.86 31.18
CA ASP A 176 21.77 -17.76 32.16
C ASP A 176 20.30 -17.40 32.38
N MET A 177 19.41 -18.32 32.02
CA MET A 177 17.96 -18.17 32.18
C MET A 177 17.49 -18.41 33.63
N ILE A 178 18.38 -18.57 34.61
CA ILE A 178 17.98 -18.61 36.02
C ILE A 178 17.55 -17.24 36.55
N PHE A 179 18.07 -16.15 35.98
CA PHE A 179 17.76 -14.79 36.42
C PHE A 179 16.49 -14.25 35.74
N GLY A 180 15.54 -13.79 36.55
CA GLY A 180 14.24 -13.30 36.05
C GLY A 180 14.32 -12.14 35.04
N TYR A 181 15.37 -11.32 35.09
CA TYR A 181 15.61 -10.27 34.10
C TYR A 181 15.81 -10.86 32.69
N HIS A 182 16.66 -11.89 32.55
CA HIS A 182 16.92 -12.50 31.24
C HIS A 182 15.70 -13.23 30.69
N ILE A 183 14.98 -13.94 31.55
CA ILE A 183 13.72 -14.60 31.19
C ILE A 183 12.71 -13.56 30.68
N SER A 184 12.46 -12.50 31.45
CA SER A 184 11.48 -11.48 31.09
C SER A 184 11.86 -10.73 29.82
N MET A 185 13.13 -10.34 29.65
CA MET A 185 13.60 -9.72 28.41
C MET A 185 13.46 -10.64 27.20
N CYS A 186 13.75 -11.93 27.35
CA CYS A 186 13.54 -12.91 26.28
C CYS A 186 12.05 -12.98 25.89
N LEU A 187 11.15 -13.14 26.87
CA LEU A 187 9.71 -13.20 26.62
C LEU A 187 9.15 -11.93 25.98
N PHE A 188 9.55 -10.75 26.45
CA PHE A 188 9.14 -9.48 25.84
C PHE A 188 9.60 -9.38 24.39
N TRP A 189 10.84 -9.75 24.10
CA TRP A 189 11.35 -9.70 22.74
C TRP A 189 10.67 -10.71 21.80
N VAL A 190 10.30 -11.90 22.28
CA VAL A 190 9.45 -12.83 21.52
C VAL A 190 8.11 -12.17 21.17
N ALA A 191 7.44 -11.56 22.15
CA ALA A 191 6.18 -10.85 21.91
C ALA A 191 6.33 -9.70 20.91
N PHE A 192 7.40 -8.90 21.05
CA PHE A 192 7.67 -7.78 20.13
C PHE A 192 7.96 -8.24 18.71
N ILE A 193 8.65 -9.37 18.51
CA ILE A 193 8.89 -9.94 17.19
C ILE A 193 7.57 -10.39 16.55
N LEU A 194 6.68 -11.04 17.31
CA LEU A 194 5.37 -11.46 16.80
C LEU A 194 4.51 -10.26 16.41
N LEU A 195 4.42 -9.24 17.29
CA LEU A 195 3.71 -7.99 16.99
C LEU A 195 4.33 -7.25 15.80
N GLY A 196 5.67 -7.27 15.70
CA GLY A 196 6.41 -6.71 14.58
C GLY A 196 6.10 -7.39 13.25
N ALA A 197 6.05 -8.73 13.25
CA ALA A 197 5.68 -9.51 12.07
C ALA A 197 4.24 -9.24 11.65
N LEU A 198 3.29 -9.17 12.59
CA LEU A 198 1.91 -8.79 12.32
C LEU A 198 1.81 -7.38 11.74
N GLY A 199 2.49 -6.41 12.36
CA GLY A 199 2.54 -5.04 11.87
C GLY A 199 3.16 -4.94 10.47
N TRP A 200 4.21 -5.70 10.19
CA TRP A 200 4.83 -5.76 8.87
C TRP A 200 3.83 -6.25 7.80
N VAL A 201 3.06 -7.30 8.10
CA VAL A 201 2.02 -7.82 7.19
C VAL A 201 0.90 -6.81 6.97
N ILE A 202 0.49 -6.07 8.00
CA ILE A 202 -0.54 -5.01 7.89
C ILE A 202 -0.05 -3.90 6.95
N VAL A 203 1.14 -3.36 7.19
CA VAL A 203 1.71 -2.28 6.35
C VAL A 203 1.97 -2.75 4.93
N TYR A 204 2.40 -4.00 4.74
CA TYR A 204 2.57 -4.59 3.41
C TYR A 204 1.24 -4.75 2.67
N SER A 205 0.18 -5.17 3.37
CA SER A 205 -1.15 -5.30 2.78
C SER A 205 -1.69 -3.94 2.35
N LEU A 206 -1.54 -2.90 3.19
CA LEU A 206 -1.90 -1.52 2.85
C LEU A 206 -1.09 -1.00 1.66
N TYR A 207 0.22 -1.26 1.62
CA TYR A 207 1.06 -0.88 0.50
C TYR A 207 0.58 -1.49 -0.82
N LEU A 208 0.22 -2.77 -0.84
CA LEU A 208 -0.31 -3.43 -2.03
C LEU A 208 -1.65 -2.84 -2.49
N GLU A 209 -2.52 -2.48 -1.55
CA GLU A 209 -3.82 -1.87 -1.84
C GLU A 209 -3.66 -0.49 -2.50
N LEU A 210 -2.86 0.40 -1.91
CA LEU A 210 -2.55 1.71 -2.51
C LEU A 210 -1.89 1.55 -3.88
N SER A 211 -0.97 0.59 -4.02
CA SER A 211 -0.32 0.28 -5.29
C SER A 211 -1.23 -0.22 -6.39
N ASP A 212 -2.33 -0.89 -6.05
CA ASP A 212 -3.30 -1.31 -7.04
C ASP A 212 -4.18 -0.11 -7.45
N LEU A 213 -4.59 0.70 -6.48
CA LEU A 213 -5.37 1.93 -6.72
C LEU A 213 -4.62 2.91 -7.63
N THR A 214 -3.35 3.21 -7.35
CA THR A 214 -2.55 4.13 -8.18
C THR A 214 -2.41 3.61 -9.62
N LYS A 215 -2.22 2.29 -9.82
CA LYS A 215 -2.15 1.72 -11.17
C LYS A 215 -3.49 1.79 -11.91
N LEU A 216 -4.60 1.61 -11.20
CA LEU A 216 -5.94 1.72 -11.77
C LEU A 216 -6.25 3.16 -12.17
N GLU A 217 -5.84 4.13 -11.35
CA GLU A 217 -5.93 5.57 -11.64
C GLU A 217 -5.10 5.94 -12.89
N ASP A 218 -3.84 5.54 -12.96
CA ASP A 218 -2.98 5.78 -14.13
C ASP A 218 -3.57 5.17 -15.40
N LEU A 219 -4.11 3.94 -15.31
CA LEU A 219 -4.73 3.27 -16.44
C LEU A 219 -6.02 3.99 -16.89
N ALA A 220 -6.81 4.50 -15.95
CA ALA A 220 -8.00 5.30 -16.25
C ALA A 220 -7.63 6.63 -16.92
N HIS A 221 -6.61 7.33 -16.42
CA HIS A 221 -6.10 8.56 -17.03
C HIS A 221 -5.59 8.31 -18.46
N LEU A 222 -4.84 7.23 -18.67
CA LEU A 222 -4.38 6.84 -20.01
C LEU A 222 -5.53 6.53 -20.96
N ARG A 223 -6.59 5.85 -20.48
CA ARG A 223 -7.77 5.57 -21.30
C ARG A 223 -8.60 6.80 -21.59
N MET A 224 -8.80 7.69 -20.62
CA MET A 224 -9.49 8.96 -20.83
C MET A 224 -8.71 9.85 -21.82
N GLY A 225 -7.38 9.91 -21.70
CA GLY A 225 -6.52 10.62 -22.66
C GLY A 225 -6.54 9.99 -24.07
N THR A 226 -6.59 8.66 -24.15
CA THR A 226 -6.71 7.95 -25.43
C THR A 226 -8.09 8.17 -26.07
N MET A 227 -9.18 8.14 -25.29
CA MET A 227 -10.53 8.41 -25.81
C MET A 227 -10.70 9.88 -26.20
N SER A 228 -10.09 10.81 -25.47
CA SER A 228 -10.06 12.24 -25.83
C SER A 228 -9.31 12.47 -27.15
N SER A 229 -8.12 11.88 -27.32
CA SER A 229 -7.35 11.96 -28.57
C SER A 229 -8.06 11.29 -29.75
N LEU A 230 -8.69 10.14 -29.56
CA LEU A 230 -9.49 9.47 -30.59
C LEU A 230 -10.71 10.31 -31.02
N ASN A 231 -11.39 10.96 -30.06
CA ASN A 231 -12.51 11.86 -30.35
C ASN A 231 -12.05 13.14 -31.09
N MET A 232 -10.84 13.63 -30.82
CA MET A 232 -10.22 14.74 -31.56
C MET A 232 -9.88 14.36 -33.02
N THR A 233 -9.44 13.13 -33.28
CA THR A 233 -9.25 12.65 -34.66
C THR A 233 -10.55 12.51 -35.45
N GLN A 234 -11.68 12.20 -34.79
CA GLN A 234 -12.98 12.15 -35.46
C GLN A 234 -13.60 13.53 -35.71
N SER A 235 -13.29 14.54 -34.89
CA SER A 235 -13.82 15.90 -35.08
C SER A 235 -13.07 16.71 -36.15
N ILE A 236 -11.80 16.43 -36.43
CA ILE A 236 -11.01 17.09 -37.49
C ILE A 236 -11.23 16.48 -38.89
N ALA A 237 -11.68 15.23 -38.99
CA ALA A 237 -11.92 14.56 -40.28
C ALA A 237 -13.38 14.65 -40.79
N GLY A 238 -14.25 15.39 -40.09
CA GLY A 238 -15.71 15.30 -40.28
C GLY A 238 -16.45 16.54 -40.76
N SER A 239 -15.79 17.66 -41.12
CA SER A 239 -16.49 18.92 -41.44
C SER A 239 -16.07 19.56 -42.77
N ARG A 240 -16.21 18.81 -43.88
CA ARG A 240 -16.38 19.44 -45.20
C ARG A 240 -17.83 19.32 -45.65
N PRO A 241 -18.64 20.39 -45.58
CA PRO A 241 -19.92 20.45 -46.26
C PRO A 241 -19.65 20.48 -47.78
N THR A 242 -20.03 19.42 -48.50
CA THR A 242 -20.15 19.48 -49.96
C THR A 242 -21.60 19.81 -50.31
N THR A 243 -21.94 21.10 -50.31
CA THR A 243 -23.14 21.59 -51.01
C THR A 243 -22.68 22.20 -52.34
N PRO A 244 -22.94 21.58 -53.49
CA PRO A 244 -22.72 22.24 -54.77
C PRO A 244 -23.76 23.36 -54.93
N HIS A 245 -23.26 24.57 -55.13
CA HIS A 245 -24.08 25.74 -55.44
C HIS A 245 -25.00 25.48 -56.64
N SER A 246 -26.27 25.81 -56.45
CA SER A 246 -27.23 26.14 -57.49
C SER A 246 -26.67 27.28 -58.36
N THR A 247 -26.18 26.96 -59.55
CA THR A 247 -25.95 27.96 -60.60
C THR A 247 -27.17 27.98 -61.51
N VAL A 248 -27.97 29.03 -61.34
CA VAL A 248 -29.04 29.43 -62.26
C VAL A 248 -28.39 29.77 -63.60
N SER A 249 -28.70 28.99 -64.64
CA SER A 249 -28.33 29.30 -66.02
C SER A 249 -29.46 30.12 -66.65
N THR A 250 -29.32 31.44 -66.63
CA THR A 250 -30.08 32.35 -67.52
C THR A 250 -29.27 33.62 -67.75
N ALA A 251 -28.57 33.67 -68.88
CA ALA A 251 -28.47 34.81 -69.79
C ALA A 251 -27.30 34.57 -70.75
N GLN A 252 -27.59 34.37 -72.05
CA GLN A 252 -27.14 35.20 -73.17
C GLN A 252 -27.96 34.77 -74.41
N VAL A 253 -28.99 35.55 -74.74
CA VAL A 253 -29.59 35.57 -76.07
C VAL A 253 -29.00 36.79 -76.77
N VAL A 254 -28.49 36.57 -77.99
CA VAL A 254 -28.03 37.58 -78.96
C VAL A 254 -29.21 38.39 -79.46
#